data_AF-A0A972BGT3-F1
#
_entry.id   AF-A0A972BGT3-F1
#
_cell.length_a   1.000
_cell.length_b   1.000
_cell.length_c   1.000
_cell.angle_alpha   90.00
_cell.angle_beta   90.00
_cell.angle_gamma   90.00
#
_symmetry.space_group_name_H-M   'P 1'
#
loop_
_entity.id
_entity.type
_entity.pdbx_description
1 polymer ?
#
loop_
_entity_poly.entity_id
_entity_poly.type
_entity_poly.pdbx_seq_one_letter_code
_entity_poly.pdbx_strand_id
1 'polypeptide(L)'
;MLRALAAYMPEGVHWTRPQGGFFIWLTLPSYIDTKAMLPFAIAEQKVAYVSGKGFHVDETGQNTIRLAYSQAAEEDIDEGIRRLALVIQERIEVAM
;
A
#
# COMPACT_ATOMS: atom_id res chain seq x y z
N MET A 1 -5.54 -11.47 1.64
CA MET A 1 -4.96 -10.31 0.92
C MET A 1 -5.98 -9.56 0.05
N LEU A 2 -6.39 -10.05 -1.13
CA LEU A 2 -7.31 -9.31 -2.02
C LEU A 2 -8.66 -8.97 -1.36
N ARG A 3 -9.19 -9.87 -0.53
CA ARG A 3 -10.39 -9.63 0.29
C ARG A 3 -10.21 -8.45 1.25
N ALA A 4 -9.10 -8.42 1.99
CA ALA A 4 -8.78 -7.33 2.91
C ALA A 4 -8.58 -6.00 2.18
N LEU A 5 -7.92 -6.01 1.02
CA LEU A 5 -7.77 -4.81 0.18
C LEU A 5 -9.14 -4.26 -0.24
N ALA A 6 -10.05 -5.12 -0.70
CA ALA A 6 -11.40 -4.73 -1.08
C ALA A 6 -12.26 -4.25 0.10
N ALA A 7 -12.00 -4.75 1.31
CA ALA A 7 -12.76 -4.40 2.51
C ALA A 7 -12.33 -3.06 3.12
N TYR A 8 -11.04 -2.72 3.04
CA TYR A 8 -10.48 -1.61 3.82
C TYR A 8 -9.90 -0.47 2.99
N MET A 9 -9.42 -0.71 1.76
CA MET A 9 -8.75 0.36 1.01
C MET A 9 -9.72 1.50 0.67
N PRO A 10 -9.28 2.75 0.84
CA PRO A 10 -10.12 3.89 0.56
C PRO A 10 -10.32 4.11 -0.94
N GLU A 11 -11.28 4.96 -1.27
CA GLU A 11 -11.55 5.36 -2.66
C GLU A 11 -10.30 6.02 -3.30
N GLY A 12 -10.12 5.81 -4.61
CA GLY A 12 -8.95 6.32 -5.35
C GLY A 12 -7.69 5.46 -5.23
N VAL A 13 -7.71 4.38 -4.46
CA VAL A 13 -6.64 3.37 -4.44
C VAL A 13 -7.02 2.19 -5.33
N HIS A 14 -6.09 1.80 -6.21
CA HIS A 14 -6.25 0.66 -7.11
C HIS A 14 -5.17 -0.38 -6.86
N TRP A 15 -5.45 -1.64 -7.21
CA TRP A 15 -4.45 -2.71 -7.10
C TRP A 15 -4.61 -3.78 -8.18
N THR A 16 -3.51 -4.46 -8.47
CA THR A 16 -3.49 -5.61 -9.37
C THR A 16 -4.19 -6.83 -8.76
N ARG A 17 -4.77 -7.69 -9.59
CA ARG A 17 -5.38 -8.97 -9.18
C ARG A 17 -4.60 -10.13 -9.80
N PRO A 18 -3.44 -10.52 -9.23
CA PRO A 18 -2.60 -11.56 -9.81
C PRO A 18 -3.25 -12.94 -9.68
N GLN A 19 -2.98 -13.82 -10.65
CA GLN A 19 -3.39 -15.23 -10.61
C GLN A 19 -2.29 -16.14 -9.98
N GLY A 20 -1.15 -15.56 -9.60
CA GLY A 20 -0.02 -16.25 -8.97
C GLY A 20 1.12 -15.29 -8.63
N GLY A 21 2.17 -15.81 -7.99
CA GLY A 21 3.33 -15.02 -7.52
C GLY A 21 3.26 -14.65 -6.04
N PHE A 22 3.97 -13.59 -5.65
CA PHE A 22 4.14 -13.21 -4.24
C PHE A 22 3.82 -11.73 -3.95
N PHE A 23 3.45 -10.98 -4.98
CA PHE A 23 3.30 -9.52 -4.88
C PHE A 23 1.96 -9.04 -5.39
N ILE A 24 1.47 -7.97 -4.77
CA ILE A 24 0.39 -7.14 -5.29
C ILE A 24 0.94 -5.72 -5.45
N TRP A 25 0.63 -5.11 -6.59
CA TRP A 25 0.94 -3.72 -6.85
C TRP A 25 -0.26 -2.85 -6.53
N LEU A 26 -0.05 -1.80 -5.72
CA LEU A 26 -1.02 -0.77 -5.40
C LEU A 26 -0.63 0.53 -6.09
N THR A 27 -1.64 1.27 -6.54
CA THR A 27 -1.53 2.62 -7.11
C THR A 27 -2.46 3.53 -6.32
N LEU A 28 -1.88 4.51 -5.63
CA LEU A 28 -2.57 5.52 -4.84
C LEU A 28 -2.80 6.78 -5.70
N PRO A 29 -3.54 7.79 -5.23
CA PRO A 29 -3.60 9.09 -5.89
C PRO A 29 -2.20 9.68 -6.18
N SER A 30 -2.05 10.33 -7.34
CA SER A 30 -0.74 10.75 -7.88
C SER A 30 0.05 11.72 -6.99
N TYR A 31 -0.66 12.49 -6.16
CA TYR A 31 -0.07 13.45 -5.22
C TYR A 31 0.55 12.80 -3.97
N ILE A 32 0.34 11.49 -3.75
CA ILE A 32 0.93 10.78 -2.60
C ILE A 32 2.33 10.28 -2.94
N ASP A 33 3.32 10.64 -2.12
CA ASP A 33 4.66 10.03 -2.16
C ASP A 33 4.72 8.85 -1.17
N THR A 34 4.73 7.62 -1.69
CA THR A 34 4.74 6.40 -0.88
C THR A 34 6.10 6.15 -0.21
N LYS A 35 7.18 6.77 -0.69
CA LYS A 35 8.48 6.72 -0.01
C LYS A 35 8.47 7.61 1.22
N ALA A 36 7.91 8.82 1.11
CA ALA A 36 7.76 9.75 2.22
C ALA A 36 6.73 9.27 3.26
N MET A 37 5.71 8.53 2.85
CA MET A 37 4.70 7.94 3.74
C MET A 37 5.24 6.78 4.59
N LEU A 38 6.25 6.04 4.12
CA LEU A 38 6.70 4.79 4.74
C LEU A 38 7.14 4.93 6.23
N PRO A 39 7.94 5.95 6.63
CA PRO A 39 8.31 6.12 8.03
C PRO A 39 7.10 6.25 8.97
N PHE A 40 6.05 6.96 8.54
CA PHE A 40 4.82 7.13 9.30
C PHE A 40 4.04 5.82 9.42
N ALA A 41 3.91 5.08 8.31
CA ALA A 41 3.26 3.77 8.32
C ALA A 41 3.92 2.78 9.31
N ILE A 42 5.25 2.82 9.41
CA ILE A 42 6.01 2.00 10.35
C ILE A 42 5.84 2.51 11.79
N ALA A 43 5.99 3.81 12.01
CA ALA A 43 5.98 4.41 13.34
C ALA A 43 4.61 4.35 14.02
N GLU A 44 3.55 4.69 13.28
CA GLU A 44 2.20 4.89 13.83
C GLU A 44 1.37 3.62 13.76
N GLN A 45 1.52 2.85 12.68
CA GLN A 45 0.66 1.69 12.40
C GLN A 45 1.41 0.35 12.36
N LYS A 46 2.74 0.35 12.56
CA LYS A 46 3.57 -0.87 12.53
C LYS A 46 3.46 -1.64 11.20
N VAL A 47 3.23 -0.95 10.08
CA VAL A 47 3.14 -1.56 8.75
C VAL A 47 4.34 -1.16 7.91
N ALA A 48 5.02 -2.14 7.32
CA ALA A 48 6.08 -1.94 6.36
C ALA A 48 5.65 -2.41 4.96
N TYR A 49 6.06 -1.67 3.94
CA TYR A 49 5.88 -2.03 2.53
C TYR A 49 7.07 -1.51 1.70
N VAL A 50 7.11 -1.89 0.42
CA VAL A 50 8.13 -1.40 -0.51
C VAL A 50 7.52 -0.30 -1.39
N SER A 51 8.08 0.91 -1.36
CA SER A 51 7.70 1.97 -2.30
C SER A 51 8.06 1.57 -3.73
N GLY A 52 7.14 1.79 -4.67
CA GLY A 52 7.31 1.41 -6.06
C GLY A 52 8.24 2.31 -6.87
N LYS A 53 8.66 3.46 -6.33
CA LYS A 53 9.58 4.41 -6.99
C LYS A 53 10.89 3.75 -7.44
N GLY A 54 11.41 2.77 -6.68
CA GLY A 54 12.63 2.03 -7.05
C GLY A 54 12.49 1.07 -8.23
N PHE A 55 11.27 0.84 -8.73
CA PHE A 55 10.98 -0.07 -9.85
C PHE A 55 10.70 0.67 -11.17
N HIS A 56 10.76 2.00 -11.18
CA HIS A 56 10.50 2.84 -12.34
C HIS A 56 11.76 3.63 -12.69
N VAL A 57 12.16 3.59 -13.97
CA VAL A 57 13.39 4.23 -14.47
C VAL A 57 13.16 5.66 -14.97
N ASP A 58 11.90 6.08 -15.08
CA ASP A 58 11.42 7.30 -15.73
C ASP A 58 10.79 8.29 -14.74
N GLU A 59 11.25 8.29 -13.49
CA GLU A 59 10.74 9.12 -12.38
C GLU A 59 9.25 8.91 -12.02
N THR A 60 8.58 7.94 -12.64
CA THR A 60 7.20 7.57 -12.31
C THR A 60 7.13 6.63 -11.09
N GLY A 61 5.91 6.21 -10.71
CA GLY A 61 5.72 5.23 -9.65
C GLY A 61 5.86 5.75 -8.22
N GLN A 62 6.01 7.06 -8.00
CA GLN A 62 6.08 7.66 -6.66
C GLN A 62 4.84 7.33 -5.79
N ASN A 63 3.68 7.16 -6.42
CA ASN A 63 2.39 6.89 -5.79
C ASN A 63 2.06 5.39 -5.74
N THR A 64 3.07 4.52 -5.86
CA THR A 64 2.83 3.07 -5.94
C THR A 64 3.49 2.32 -4.79
N ILE A 65 2.91 1.16 -4.45
CA ILE A 65 3.37 0.28 -3.38
C ILE A 65 3.43 -1.15 -3.90
N ARG A 66 4.50 -1.88 -3.55
CA ARG A 66 4.58 -3.33 -3.72
C ARG A 66 4.39 -4.02 -2.39
N LEU A 67 3.31 -4.78 -2.26
CA LEU A 67 3.03 -5.61 -1.10
C LEU A 67 3.50 -7.04 -1.33
N ALA A 68 4.28 -7.57 -0.40
CA ALA A 68 4.69 -8.98 -0.38
C ALA A 68 3.81 -9.74 0.62
N TYR A 69 3.28 -10.90 0.23
CA TYR A 69 2.41 -11.71 1.09
C TYR A 69 2.91 -13.13 1.32
N SER A 70 4.07 -13.50 0.77
CA SER A 70 4.58 -14.88 0.77
C SER A 70 4.99 -15.43 2.15
N GLN A 71 5.16 -14.58 3.15
CA GLN A 71 5.63 -14.96 4.49
C GLN A 71 4.69 -14.50 5.62
N ALA A 72 3.59 -13.81 5.30
CA ALA A 72 2.66 -13.30 6.29
C ALA A 72 1.53 -14.32 6.54
N ALA A 73 1.15 -14.52 7.80
CA ALA A 73 -0.03 -15.31 8.14
C ALA A 73 -1.31 -14.58 7.67
N GLU A 74 -2.40 -15.32 7.46
CA GLU A 74 -3.65 -14.71 6.96
C GLU A 74 -4.21 -13.64 7.91
N GLU A 75 -4.12 -13.88 9.22
CA GLU A 75 -4.53 -12.95 10.27
C GLU A 75 -3.71 -11.66 10.24
N ASP A 76 -2.39 -11.77 10.07
CA ASP A 76 -1.49 -10.63 9.95
C ASP A 76 -1.75 -9.83 8.67
N ILE A 77 -2.18 -10.50 7.59
CA ILE A 77 -2.53 -9.84 6.34
C ILE A 77 -3.78 -8.98 6.52
N ASP A 78 -4.83 -9.48 7.17
CA ASP A 78 -6.06 -8.71 7.35
C ASP A 78 -5.79 -7.45 8.17
N GLU A 79 -5.14 -7.60 9.32
CA GLU A 79 -4.80 -6.49 10.21
C GLU A 79 -3.79 -5.53 9.58
N GLY A 80 -2.76 -6.04 8.91
CA GLY A 80 -1.76 -5.23 8.21
C GLY A 80 -2.38 -4.37 7.10
N ILE A 81 -3.33 -4.92 6.34
CA ILE A 81 -4.05 -4.15 5.31
C ILE A 81 -5.01 -3.14 5.93
N ARG A 82 -5.73 -3.49 6.98
CA ARG A 82 -6.60 -2.55 7.71
C ARG A 82 -5.80 -1.34 8.21
N ARG A 83 -4.63 -1.60 8.81
CA ARG A 83 -3.72 -0.55 9.28
C ARG A 83 -3.13 0.28 8.16
N LEU A 84 -2.72 -0.34 7.05
CA LEU A 84 -2.24 0.38 5.88
C LEU A 84 -3.31 1.33 5.33
N ALA A 85 -4.57 0.87 5.26
CA ALA A 85 -5.67 1.69 4.79
C ALA A 85 -5.88 2.94 5.65
N LEU A 86 -5.72 2.85 6.98
CA LEU A 86 -5.79 4.02 7.87
C LEU A 86 -4.74 5.07 7.52
N VAL A 87 -3.48 4.65 7.31
CA VAL A 87 -2.41 5.58 6.91
C VAL A 87 -2.74 6.24 5.58
N ILE A 88 -3.22 5.46 4.60
CA ILE A 88 -3.51 5.99 3.27
C ILE A 88 -4.69 6.97 3.33
N GLN A 89 -5.75 6.64 4.07
CA GLN A 89 -6.91 7.52 4.24
C GLN A 89 -6.50 8.87 4.86
N GLU A 90 -5.71 8.84 5.93
CA GLU A 90 -5.22 10.07 6.57
C GLU A 90 -4.40 10.92 5.59
N ARG A 91 -3.56 10.30 4.76
CA ARG A 91 -2.76 11.02 3.75
C ARG A 91 -3.62 11.59 2.62
N ILE A 92 -4.71 10.94 2.25
CA ILE A 92 -5.68 11.45 1.27
C ILE A 92 -6.39 12.68 1.87
N GLU A 93 -6.84 12.61 3.12
CA GLU A 93 -7.56 13.69 3.80
C GLU A 93 -6.71 14.95 4.00
N VAL A 94 -5.43 14.78 4.39
CA VAL A 94 -4.50 15.91 4.60
C VAL A 94 -4.07 16.60 3.30
N ALA A 95 -4.19 15.90 2.16
CA ALA A 95 -3.81 16.43 0.85
C ALA A 95 -4.94 17.21 0.15
N MET A 96 -6.15 17.23 0.71
CA MET A 96 -7.29 18.03 0.27
C MET A 96 -7.32 19.40 0.97
#